data_AF-A0A2V8ZGQ1-F1
#
_entry.id   AF-A0A2V8ZGQ1-F1
#
_cell.length_a   1.000
_cell.length_b   1.000
_cell.length_c   1.000
_cell.angle_alpha   90.00
_cell.angle_beta   90.00
_cell.angle_gamma   90.00
#
_symmetry.space_group_name_H-M   'P 1'
#
loop_
_entity.id
_entity.type
_entity.pdbx_description
1 polymer ?
#
loop_
_entity_poly.entity_id
_entity_poly.type
_entity_poly.pdbx_seq_one_letter_code
_entity_poly.pdbx_strand_id
1 'polypeptide(L)'
;MCTRQISQTSFEVEAERTTKMPFSGDCHSFDSSTLKVLNNIGAVYGLFKTDLPFRPDHYTCLYVGQTNDLRTRMLEHYKNPPIIGVTHFFAEAIATEEQRLQREKERKN
;
A
#
# COMPACT_ATOMS: atom_id res chain seq x y z
N MET A 1 33.50 29.53 -33.66
CA MET A 1 33.17 29.96 -32.29
C MET A 1 31.68 29.74 -32.05
N CYS A 2 31.35 29.33 -30.82
CA CYS A 2 30.03 29.23 -30.19
C CYS A 2 29.11 28.08 -30.62
N THR A 3 29.40 26.92 -30.05
CA THR A 3 28.47 25.84 -29.67
C THR A 3 27.24 26.41 -28.93
N ARG A 4 26.03 26.15 -29.44
CA ARG A 4 24.80 26.36 -28.67
C ARG A 4 24.40 25.06 -27.99
N GLN A 5 24.75 24.95 -26.71
CA GLN A 5 24.10 24.07 -25.75
C GLN A 5 22.61 24.45 -25.69
N ILE A 6 21.75 23.55 -26.14
CA ILE A 6 20.33 23.58 -25.78
C ILE A 6 20.24 22.77 -24.50
N SER A 7 19.94 23.48 -23.42
CA SER A 7 19.73 22.96 -22.08
C SER A 7 18.73 21.81 -22.12
N GLN A 8 19.18 20.62 -21.70
CA GLN A 8 18.30 19.55 -21.24
C GLN A 8 17.44 20.13 -20.10
N THR A 9 16.22 20.54 -20.44
CA THR A 9 15.19 20.81 -19.45
C THR A 9 14.62 19.46 -19.09
N SER A 10 15.14 18.91 -18.01
CA SER A 10 14.75 17.65 -17.40
C SER A 10 13.26 17.67 -17.06
N PHE A 11 12.43 17.35 -18.04
CA PHE A 11 11.00 17.05 -17.90
C PHE A 11 10.78 15.58 -17.53
N GLU A 12 11.69 15.02 -16.73
CA GLU A 12 11.71 13.63 -16.28
C GLU A 12 11.76 13.57 -14.75
N VAL A 13 10.82 14.25 -14.06
CA VAL A 13 10.64 14.02 -12.61
C VAL A 13 9.17 14.07 -12.19
N GLU A 14 8.21 13.72 -13.05
CA GLU A 14 6.82 13.50 -12.59
C GLU A 14 6.16 12.26 -13.21
N ALA A 15 6.90 11.47 -14.01
CA ALA A 15 6.39 10.25 -14.63
C ALA A 15 6.79 8.96 -13.89
N GLU A 16 7.65 9.02 -12.87
CA GLU A 16 8.29 7.82 -12.28
C GLU A 16 7.90 7.56 -10.82
N ARG A 17 6.69 7.98 -10.43
CA ARG A 17 5.99 7.45 -9.24
C ARG A 17 4.73 6.70 -9.63
N THR A 18 4.74 6.04 -10.78
CA THR A 18 3.92 4.84 -10.97
C THR A 18 4.45 3.79 -10.01
N THR A 19 4.05 3.89 -8.74
CA THR A 19 4.41 2.93 -7.70
C THR A 19 3.79 1.61 -8.09
N LYS A 20 4.57 0.77 -8.78
CA LYS A 20 4.32 -0.67 -8.89
C LYS A 20 3.91 -1.13 -7.49
N MET A 21 2.68 -1.63 -7.34
CA MET A 21 2.10 -1.87 -6.03
C MET A 21 3.10 -2.60 -5.13
N PRO A 22 3.47 -2.03 -3.98
CA PRO A 22 4.55 -2.56 -3.15
C PRO A 22 4.07 -3.79 -2.36
N PHE A 23 2.96 -4.41 -2.72
CA PHE A 23 2.49 -5.64 -2.08
C PHE A 23 2.26 -6.69 -3.16
N SER A 24 2.79 -7.89 -2.94
CA SER A 24 2.56 -9.09 -3.76
C SER A 24 1.20 -9.75 -3.49
N GLY A 25 0.36 -9.12 -2.67
CA GLY A 25 -0.93 -9.67 -2.23
C GLY A 25 -2.12 -9.09 -2.98
N ASP A 26 -3.28 -9.70 -2.73
CA ASP A 26 -4.54 -9.28 -3.33
C ASP A 26 -4.92 -7.86 -2.89
N CYS A 27 -5.40 -7.06 -3.85
CA CYS A 27 -6.02 -5.77 -3.58
C CYS A 27 -7.44 -6.00 -3.08
N HIS A 28 -7.77 -5.34 -1.98
CA HIS A 28 -9.08 -5.44 -1.38
C HIS A 28 -9.64 -4.05 -1.05
N SER A 29 -10.94 -3.87 -1.26
CA SER A 29 -11.64 -2.66 -0.83
C SER A 29 -11.71 -2.62 0.70
N PHE A 30 -11.49 -1.44 1.27
CA PHE A 30 -11.57 -1.24 2.71
C PHE A 30 -13.03 -1.05 3.16
N ASP A 31 -13.80 -2.13 3.15
CA ASP A 31 -15.22 -2.12 3.44
C ASP A 31 -15.70 -3.32 4.30
N SER A 32 -16.95 -3.23 4.74
CA SER A 32 -17.57 -4.25 5.61
C SER A 32 -17.78 -5.60 4.93
N SER A 33 -17.87 -5.65 3.60
CA SER A 33 -18.07 -6.89 2.86
C SER A 33 -16.77 -7.68 2.83
N THR A 34 -15.66 -6.98 2.59
CA THR A 34 -14.34 -7.58 2.54
C THR A 34 -13.89 -8.08 3.92
N LEU A 35 -14.24 -7.36 4.99
CA LEU A 35 -14.01 -7.81 6.37
C LEU A 35 -14.66 -9.17 6.68
N LYS A 36 -15.81 -9.49 6.06
CA LYS A 36 -16.51 -10.75 6.32
C LYS A 36 -15.81 -11.95 5.69
N VAL A 37 -15.11 -11.74 4.58
CA VAL A 37 -14.43 -12.81 3.81
C VAL A 37 -12.95 -12.96 4.13
N LEU A 38 -12.37 -12.02 4.89
CA LEU A 38 -11.00 -12.14 5.38
C LEU A 38 -10.84 -13.32 6.36
N ASN A 39 -9.76 -14.06 6.14
CA ASN A 39 -9.32 -15.16 7.00
C ASN A 39 -8.46 -14.64 8.17
N ASN A 40 -8.52 -15.35 9.29
CA ASN A 40 -7.69 -15.07 10.47
C ASN A 40 -6.29 -15.64 10.26
N ILE A 41 -5.47 -14.93 9.48
CA ILE A 41 -4.10 -15.32 9.14
C ILE A 41 -3.10 -14.26 9.59
N GLY A 42 -1.87 -14.70 9.85
CA GLY A 42 -0.74 -13.82 10.02
C GLY A 42 -0.35 -13.20 8.68
N ALA A 43 -0.22 -11.87 8.64
CA ALA A 43 0.07 -11.15 7.42
C ALA A 43 0.81 -9.84 7.68
N VAL A 44 1.54 -9.37 6.66
CA VAL A 44 1.92 -7.96 6.54
C VAL A 44 0.89 -7.29 5.65
N TYR A 45 0.32 -6.18 6.11
CA TYR A 45 -0.71 -5.45 5.39
C TYR A 45 -0.34 -3.98 5.22
N GLY A 46 -0.91 -3.37 4.19
CA GLY A 46 -0.84 -1.93 3.97
C GLY A 46 -2.21 -1.33 3.75
N LEU A 47 -2.39 -0.09 4.22
CA LEU A 47 -3.59 0.72 3.99
C LEU A 47 -3.28 1.78 2.96
N PHE A 48 -4.19 1.94 2.00
CA PHE A 48 -3.97 2.73 0.81
C PHE A 48 -5.13 3.67 0.51
N LYS A 49 -4.80 4.79 -0.13
CA LYS A 49 -5.76 5.72 -0.72
C LYS A 49 -5.60 5.71 -2.24
N THR A 50 -6.72 5.71 -2.96
CA THR A 50 -6.70 6.02 -4.40
C THR A 50 -6.44 7.52 -4.57
N ASP A 51 -5.40 7.86 -5.33
CA ASP A 51 -4.98 9.26 -5.49
C ASP A 51 -5.88 10.04 -6.44
N LEU A 52 -6.42 9.38 -7.46
CA LEU A 52 -7.19 10.01 -8.52
C LEU A 52 -8.33 9.09 -8.97
N PRO A 53 -9.58 9.60 -9.06
CA PRO A 53 -10.72 8.81 -9.55
C PRO A 53 -10.55 8.31 -11.00
N PHE A 54 -9.62 8.87 -11.76
CA PHE A 54 -9.33 8.50 -13.16
C PHE A 54 -8.10 7.61 -13.33
N ARG A 55 -7.41 7.23 -12.24
CA ARG A 55 -6.29 6.28 -12.27
C ARG A 55 -6.50 5.20 -11.20
N PRO A 56 -7.37 4.21 -11.46
CA PRO A 56 -7.71 3.17 -10.49
C PRO A 56 -6.52 2.29 -10.09
N ASP A 57 -5.41 2.34 -10.82
CA ASP A 57 -4.20 1.57 -10.54
C ASP A 57 -3.13 2.38 -9.77
N HIS A 58 -3.43 3.62 -9.36
CA HIS A 58 -2.53 4.44 -8.56
C HIS A 58 -3.03 4.53 -7.12
N TYR A 59 -2.23 3.97 -6.22
CA TYR A 59 -2.50 3.94 -4.80
C TYR A 59 -1.35 4.58 -4.03
N THR A 60 -1.67 5.54 -3.17
CA THR A 60 -0.73 6.03 -2.16
C THR A 60 -0.82 5.13 -0.94
N CYS A 61 0.33 4.58 -0.54
CA CYS A 61 0.48 3.85 0.71
C CYS A 61 0.43 4.85 1.88
N LEU A 62 -0.51 4.65 2.80
CA LEU A 62 -0.69 5.49 3.98
C LEU A 62 -0.08 4.85 5.23
N TYR A 63 -0.15 3.54 5.33
CA TYR A 63 0.30 2.79 6.49
C TYR A 63 0.73 1.39 6.10
N VAL A 64 1.73 0.87 6.78
CA VAL A 64 2.14 -0.54 6.70
C VAL A 64 2.29 -1.08 8.12
N GLY A 65 1.78 -2.29 8.35
CA GLY A 65 1.94 -2.98 9.61
C GLY A 65 1.88 -4.50 9.43
N GLN A 66 2.22 -5.22 10.49
CA GLN A 66 2.02 -6.66 10.57
C GLN A 66 0.94 -7.03 11.60
N THR A 67 0.41 -8.24 11.46
CA THR A 67 -0.53 -8.83 12.41
C THR A 67 -0.47 -10.35 12.37
N ASN A 68 -0.86 -10.98 13.48
CA ASN A 68 -1.08 -12.43 13.56
C ASN A 68 -2.52 -12.80 13.16
N ASP A 69 -3.43 -11.83 13.18
CA ASP A 69 -4.82 -11.97 12.78
C ASP A 69 -5.22 -10.77 11.91
N LEU A 70 -5.25 -11.00 10.59
CA LEU A 70 -5.60 -9.99 9.62
C LEU A 70 -7.04 -9.48 9.78
N ARG A 71 -8.00 -10.38 10.00
CA ARG A 71 -9.42 -10.01 10.11
C ARG A 71 -9.65 -9.10 11.31
N THR A 72 -9.12 -9.48 12.47
CA THR A 72 -9.27 -8.69 13.70
C THR A 72 -8.62 -7.31 13.55
N ARG A 73 -7.39 -7.24 13.03
CA ARG A 73 -6.70 -5.97 12.82
C ARG A 73 -7.39 -5.06 11.80
N MET A 74 -7.91 -5.64 10.73
CA MET A 74 -8.67 -4.88 9.73
C MET A 74 -10.00 -4.37 10.30
N LEU A 75 -10.66 -5.13 11.17
CA LEU A 75 -11.87 -4.69 11.87
C LEU A 75 -11.57 -3.53 12.84
N GLU A 76 -10.44 -3.57 13.55
CA GLU A 76 -9.98 -2.47 14.42
C GLU A 76 -9.82 -1.18 13.63
N HIS A 77 -9.08 -1.24 12.51
CA HIS A 77 -8.89 -0.09 11.62
C HIS A 77 -10.19 0.38 11.00
N TYR A 78 -11.13 -0.52 10.69
CA TYR A 78 -12.41 -0.12 10.11
C TYR A 78 -13.29 0.64 11.13
N LYS A 79 -13.30 0.18 12.39
CA LYS A 79 -14.06 0.83 13.47
C LYS A 79 -13.41 2.14 13.92
N ASN A 80 -12.09 2.19 13.95
CA ASN A 80 -11.33 3.35 14.39
C ASN A 80 -10.15 3.60 13.43
N PRO A 81 -10.40 4.25 12.28
CA PRO A 81 -9.39 4.40 11.25
C PRO A 81 -8.22 5.25 11.73
N PRO A 82 -6.98 4.73 11.71
CA PRO A 82 -5.80 5.48 12.16
C PRO A 82 -5.47 6.63 11.21
N ILE A 83 -5.95 6.58 9.96
CA ILE A 83 -5.69 7.55 8.90
C ILE A 83 -6.97 7.79 8.10
N ILE A 84 -7.26 9.06 7.82
CA ILE A 84 -8.44 9.46 7.04
C ILE A 84 -8.22 9.16 5.55
N GLY A 85 -9.25 8.65 4.89
CA GLY A 85 -9.26 8.46 3.43
C GLY A 85 -8.66 7.14 2.94
N VAL A 86 -8.49 6.15 3.83
CA VAL A 86 -8.19 4.78 3.43
C VAL A 86 -9.37 4.24 2.61
N THR A 87 -9.06 3.68 1.45
CA THR A 87 -10.05 3.13 0.50
C THR A 87 -9.74 1.68 0.14
N HIS A 88 -8.47 1.29 0.22
CA HIS A 88 -8.00 -0.02 -0.18
C HIS A 88 -7.01 -0.55 0.86
N PHE A 89 -6.86 -1.85 0.89
CA PHE A 89 -5.79 -2.50 1.62
C PHE A 89 -5.21 -3.66 0.83
N PHE A 90 -3.99 -4.01 1.19
CA PHE A 90 -3.27 -5.17 0.64
C PHE A 90 -2.78 -6.00 1.80
N ALA A 91 -2.76 -7.31 1.64
CA ALA A 91 -2.21 -8.20 2.64
C ALA A 91 -1.40 -9.32 2.01
N GLU A 92 -0.20 -9.54 2.53
CA GLU A 92 0.68 -10.65 2.18
C GLU A 92 0.69 -11.64 3.34
N ALA A 93 0.13 -12.83 3.10
CA ALA A 93 0.09 -13.91 4.08
C ALA A 93 1.50 -14.44 4.33
N ILE A 94 1.97 -14.35 5.56
CA ILE A 94 3.30 -14.79 5.96
C ILE A 94 3.17 -15.51 7.29
N ALA A 95 3.63 -16.76 7.36
CA ALA A 95 3.36 -17.64 8.49
C ALA A 95 4.13 -17.26 9.75
N THR A 96 5.40 -16.88 9.65
CA THR A 96 6.26 -16.60 10.81
C THR A 96 6.33 -15.12 11.14
N GLU A 97 6.41 -14.80 12.43
CA GLU A 97 6.49 -13.41 12.90
C GLU A 97 7.80 -12.74 12.46
N GLU A 98 8.91 -13.48 12.48
CA GLU A 98 10.22 -12.98 12.05
C GLU A 98 10.22 -12.55 10.59
N GLN A 99 9.60 -13.35 9.71
CA GLN A 99 9.44 -13.01 8.29
C GLN A 99 8.52 -11.80 8.11
N ARG A 100 7.43 -11.71 8.89
CA ARG A 100 6.53 -10.56 8.85
C ARG A 100 7.24 -9.27 9.30
N LEU A 101 8.04 -9.33 10.36
CA LEU A 101 8.81 -8.19 10.87
C LEU A 101 9.83 -7.71 9.84
N GLN A 102 10.57 -8.64 9.22
CA GLN A 102 11.54 -8.30 8.17
C GLN A 102 10.84 -7.68 6.97
N ARG A 103 9.70 -8.26 6.56
CA ARG A 103 8.93 -7.77 5.43
C ARG A 103 8.31 -6.41 5.70
N GLU A 104 7.81 -6.15 6.89
CA GLU A 104 7.31 -4.83 7.28
C GLU A 104 8.40 -3.75 7.16
N LYS A 105 9.64 -4.06 7.59
CA LYS A 105 10.79 -3.13 7.46
C LYS A 105 11.11 -2.82 6.00
N GLU A 106 11.09 -3.82 5.11
CA GLU A 106 11.28 -3.62 3.67
C GLU A 106 10.23 -2.72 3.02
N ARG A 107 9.03 -2.63 3.61
CA ARG A 107 7.90 -1.88 3.04
C ARG A 107 7.70 -0.49 3.65
N LYS A 108 8.36 -0.20 4.76
CA LYS A 108 8.37 1.13 5.40
C LYS A 108 9.51 2.04 4.91
N ASN A 109 10.57 1.46 4.37
CA ASN A 109 11.74 2.15 3.81
C ASN A 109 11.55 2.47 2.33
#